data_AF-A0A318FXB3-F1
#
_entry.id   AF-A0A318FXB3-F1
#
_cell.length_a   1.000
_cell.length_b   1.000
_cell.length_c   1.000
_cell.angle_alpha   90.00
_cell.angle_beta   90.00
_cell.angle_gamma   90.00
#
_symmetry.space_group_name_H-M   'P 1'
#
loop_
_entity.id
_entity.type
_entity.pdbx_description
1 polymer ?
#
loop_
_entity_poly.entity_id
_entity_poly.type
_entity_poly.pdbx_seq_one_letter_code
_entity_poly.pdbx_strand_id
1 'polypeptide(L)'
;MKGFKIKSLLVSIFLLLGGCAGQMQSNQSMHSEVGTTWGGDVKSTVMGVSAERAEREPSEIILINYSAKYQSGYDRVYSIRISNLEYAVRDANFNSIPITRRYDSYTGQWQYIIPATVGMNYQLYVRNFSRDTNYEIVATVDGLDVLSGKPGSLNNSGYIINAGDSLAIKGFRKDKHTEAAFQFSDASDSYAANSAQGDVRNTGVIGFAAFALQSKSASALPPCSAQAFPADSNGYAPPPCRK
;
A
#
# COMPACT_ATOMS: atom_id res chain seq x y z
N MET A 1 38.52 3.34 -95.32
CA MET A 1 37.45 2.34 -95.48
C MET A 1 37.26 1.63 -94.15
N LYS A 2 36.00 1.56 -93.67
CA LYS A 2 35.41 0.64 -92.65
C LYS A 2 36.24 0.44 -91.37
N GLY A 3 35.90 0.96 -90.19
CA GLY A 3 34.58 1.10 -89.58
C GLY A 3 34.36 -0.03 -88.58
N PHE A 4 34.48 0.24 -87.27
CA PHE A 4 33.71 -0.47 -86.25
C PHE A 4 33.58 0.40 -85.00
N LYS A 5 32.34 0.79 -84.69
CA LYS A 5 31.95 1.53 -83.49
C LYS A 5 31.66 0.52 -82.38
N ILE A 6 32.25 0.70 -81.21
CA ILE A 6 31.77 0.07 -79.98
C ILE A 6 31.18 1.18 -79.11
N LYS A 7 29.86 1.13 -78.96
CA LYS A 7 29.08 1.88 -77.97
C LYS A 7 29.04 1.08 -76.66
N SER A 8 28.71 1.77 -75.57
CA SER A 8 28.27 1.23 -74.27
C SER A 8 29.38 0.64 -73.40
N LEU A 9 29.42 0.83 -72.09
CA LEU A 9 28.50 1.43 -71.15
C LEU A 9 29.32 1.78 -69.90
N LEU A 10 29.25 3.01 -69.40
CA LEU A 10 29.72 3.37 -68.06
C LEU A 10 28.79 2.68 -67.05
N VAL A 11 29.22 1.54 -66.53
CA VAL A 11 28.60 0.93 -65.35
C VAL A 11 29.37 1.43 -64.14
N SER A 12 28.97 2.62 -63.67
CA SER A 12 29.27 3.04 -62.30
C SER A 12 28.49 2.12 -61.37
N ILE A 13 29.16 1.08 -60.86
CA ILE A 13 28.70 0.35 -59.68
C ILE A 13 28.76 1.32 -58.50
N PHE A 14 27.63 1.98 -58.24
CA PHE A 14 27.35 2.60 -56.96
C PHE A 14 27.01 1.43 -56.02
N LEU A 15 27.98 1.02 -55.22
CA LEU A 15 27.76 0.14 -54.07
C LEU A 15 26.85 0.89 -53.08
N LEU A 16 25.54 0.75 -53.28
CA LEU A 16 24.56 1.00 -52.24
C LEU A 16 24.82 -0.04 -51.15
N LEU A 17 25.63 0.35 -50.17
CA LEU A 17 25.61 -0.25 -48.85
C LEU A 17 24.19 -0.07 -48.32
N GLY A 18 23.34 -1.04 -48.63
CA GLY A 18 22.06 -1.23 -47.96
C GLY A 18 22.35 -1.48 -46.50
N GLY A 19 22.48 -0.41 -45.73
CA GLY A 19 22.39 -0.45 -44.30
C GLY A 19 21.04 -1.04 -43.98
N CYS A 20 21.02 -2.30 -43.55
CA CYS A 20 19.97 -2.79 -42.69
C CYS A 20 20.11 -2.02 -41.38
N ALA A 21 19.66 -0.76 -41.36
CA ALA A 21 19.14 -0.15 -40.16
C ALA A 21 17.86 -0.95 -39.87
N GLY A 22 18.04 -2.14 -39.28
CA GLY A 22 16.97 -2.82 -38.60
C GLY A 22 16.42 -1.77 -37.67
N GLN A 23 15.19 -1.32 -37.95
CA GLN A 23 14.46 -0.49 -37.03
C GLN A 23 14.61 -1.20 -35.69
N MET A 24 15.36 -0.60 -34.76
CA MET A 24 15.17 -0.87 -33.35
C MET A 24 13.74 -0.38 -33.11
N GLN A 25 12.81 -1.26 -33.45
CA GLN A 25 11.52 -1.30 -32.86
C GLN A 25 11.87 -1.41 -31.39
N SER A 26 11.87 -0.27 -30.72
CA SER A 26 11.74 -0.24 -29.28
C SER A 26 10.48 -1.04 -29.04
N ASN A 27 10.65 -2.34 -28.80
CA ASN A 27 9.80 -3.07 -27.91
C ASN A 27 9.89 -2.21 -26.65
N GLN A 28 8.98 -1.25 -26.53
CA GLN A 28 8.52 -0.84 -25.23
C GLN A 28 8.06 -2.16 -24.64
N SER A 29 8.92 -2.75 -23.83
CA SER A 29 8.51 -3.75 -22.86
C SER A 29 7.22 -3.20 -22.29
N MET A 30 6.09 -3.87 -22.51
CA MET A 30 4.92 -3.59 -21.69
C MET A 30 5.38 -3.83 -20.27
N HIS A 31 5.73 -2.75 -19.57
CA HIS A 31 6.40 -2.81 -18.29
C HIS A 31 5.42 -3.52 -17.37
N SER A 32 5.81 -4.66 -16.81
CA SER A 32 5.01 -5.35 -15.79
C SER A 32 5.02 -4.62 -14.45
N GLU A 33 5.55 -3.40 -14.45
CA GLU A 33 5.79 -2.52 -13.33
C GLU A 33 4.63 -1.54 -13.31
N VAL A 34 3.88 -1.55 -12.22
CA VAL A 34 2.66 -0.75 -12.03
C VAL A 34 2.86 0.01 -10.73
N GLY A 35 2.47 1.27 -10.71
CA GLY A 35 2.44 2.10 -9.52
C GLY A 35 1.04 2.64 -9.23
N THR A 36 0.97 3.64 -8.37
CA THR A 36 -0.24 4.36 -8.01
C THR A 36 -0.12 5.82 -8.41
N THR A 37 -1.17 6.36 -9.03
CA THR A 37 -1.29 7.78 -9.35
C THR A 37 -2.33 8.48 -8.47
N TRP A 38 -2.30 9.81 -8.47
CA TRP A 38 -3.31 10.65 -7.84
C TRP A 38 -4.55 10.73 -8.72
N GLY A 39 -5.64 10.13 -8.25
CA GLY A 39 -6.96 10.26 -8.85
C GLY A 39 -7.71 11.51 -8.37
N GLY A 40 -9.01 11.54 -8.65
CA GLY A 40 -9.89 12.66 -8.26
C GLY A 40 -10.07 12.83 -6.75
N ASP A 41 -10.66 13.97 -6.36
CA ASP A 41 -10.92 14.29 -4.97
C ASP A 41 -12.05 13.43 -4.37
N VAL A 42 -11.77 12.83 -3.21
CA VAL A 42 -12.68 11.99 -2.45
C VAL A 42 -12.92 12.59 -1.07
N LYS A 43 -14.18 12.81 -0.72
CA LYS A 43 -14.54 13.32 0.62
C LYS A 43 -14.28 12.26 1.69
N SER A 44 -13.44 12.59 2.66
CA SER A 44 -13.07 11.76 3.80
C SER A 44 -12.76 12.65 5.00
N THR A 45 -13.51 12.56 6.10
CA THR A 45 -13.29 13.41 7.29
C THR A 45 -12.55 12.66 8.37
N VAL A 46 -11.47 13.26 8.90
CA VAL A 46 -10.71 12.74 10.04
C VAL A 46 -10.65 13.78 11.14
N MET A 47 -10.47 13.30 12.37
CA MET A 47 -10.14 14.14 13.52
C MET A 47 -8.73 13.80 13.98
N GLY A 48 -7.93 14.83 14.22
CA GLY A 48 -6.62 14.65 14.85
C GLY A 48 -6.83 14.33 16.33
N VAL A 49 -6.20 13.26 16.79
CA VAL A 49 -6.23 12.83 18.20
C VAL A 49 -4.82 12.53 18.67
N SER A 50 -4.57 12.70 19.96
CA SER A 50 -3.31 12.27 20.58
C SER A 50 -3.49 10.86 21.15
N ALA A 51 -2.60 9.95 20.80
CA ALA A 51 -2.56 8.59 21.31
C ALA A 51 -1.09 8.16 21.50
N GLU A 52 -0.87 7.24 22.42
CA GLU A 52 0.44 6.68 22.70
C GLU A 52 0.46 5.20 22.33
N ARG A 53 1.51 4.79 21.61
CA ARG A 53 1.74 3.37 21.28
C ARG A 53 2.09 2.62 22.56
N ALA A 54 1.60 1.39 22.67
CA ALA A 54 1.98 0.48 23.74
C ALA A 54 3.46 0.08 23.62
N GLU A 55 3.93 -0.13 22.39
CA GLU A 55 5.31 -0.49 22.07
C GLU A 55 5.87 0.37 20.92
N ARG A 56 7.20 0.47 20.86
CA ARG A 56 7.88 1.18 19.77
C ARG A 56 7.83 0.41 18.45
N GLU A 57 7.93 -0.91 18.53
CA GLU A 57 7.88 -1.79 17.36
C GLU A 57 6.43 -2.12 17.01
N PRO A 58 6.13 -2.32 15.71
CA PRO A 58 4.79 -2.69 15.29
C PRO A 58 4.48 -4.11 15.76
N SER A 59 3.23 -4.34 16.20
CA SER A 59 2.74 -5.68 16.49
C SER A 59 2.65 -6.53 15.23
N GLU A 60 2.41 -5.90 14.07
CA GLU A 60 2.28 -6.56 12.78
C GLU A 60 2.78 -5.66 11.64
N ILE A 61 3.44 -6.27 10.65
CA ILE A 61 3.76 -5.64 9.36
C ILE A 61 3.20 -6.51 8.24
N ILE A 62 2.43 -5.91 7.34
CA ILE A 62 1.89 -6.56 6.14
C ILE A 62 2.41 -5.83 4.92
N LEU A 63 2.97 -6.60 3.97
CA LEU A 63 3.39 -6.11 2.66
C LEU A 63 2.57 -6.81 1.57
N ILE A 64 1.89 -6.03 0.74
CA ILE A 64 1.11 -6.51 -0.41
C ILE A 64 1.72 -5.91 -1.66
N ASN A 65 2.30 -6.74 -2.51
CA ASN A 65 2.79 -6.30 -3.81
C ASN A 65 1.63 -6.23 -4.80
N TYR A 66 1.77 -5.43 -5.84
CA TYR A 66 0.80 -5.40 -6.92
C TYR A 66 1.48 -5.31 -8.28
N SER A 67 0.90 -5.96 -9.29
CA SER A 67 1.48 -5.98 -10.63
C SER A 67 0.42 -6.22 -11.71
N ALA A 68 0.68 -5.75 -12.93
CA ALA A 68 -0.17 -6.03 -14.10
C ALA A 68 -0.12 -7.52 -14.51
N LYS A 69 0.93 -8.23 -14.10
CA LYS A 69 1.07 -9.67 -14.38
C LYS A 69 0.15 -10.45 -13.46
N TYR A 70 -0.81 -11.15 -14.05
CA TYR A 70 -1.63 -12.10 -13.35
C TYR A 70 -0.78 -13.30 -12.90
N GLN A 71 -0.86 -13.66 -11.61
CA GLN A 71 -0.19 -14.84 -11.06
C GLN A 71 -1.18 -15.99 -10.91
N SER A 72 -1.10 -16.97 -11.81
CA SER A 72 -1.90 -18.21 -11.77
C SER A 72 -1.22 -19.30 -10.95
N GLY A 73 -2.01 -20.23 -10.39
CA GLY A 73 -1.49 -21.45 -9.74
C GLY A 73 -1.20 -21.32 -8.24
N TYR A 74 -1.57 -20.21 -7.62
CA TYR A 74 -1.42 -19.96 -6.19
C TYR A 74 -2.78 -19.84 -5.50
N ASP A 75 -2.78 -20.04 -4.18
CA ASP A 75 -3.93 -19.80 -3.31
C ASP A 75 -4.42 -18.36 -3.45
N ARG A 76 -5.75 -18.21 -3.57
CA ARG A 76 -6.42 -16.91 -3.54
C ARG A 76 -7.19 -16.73 -2.24
N VAL A 77 -6.91 -15.62 -1.57
CA VAL A 77 -7.66 -15.14 -0.40
C VAL A 77 -8.21 -13.75 -0.69
N TYR A 78 -9.21 -13.30 0.07
CA TYR A 78 -9.84 -11.99 -0.12
C TYR A 78 -9.50 -10.99 0.99
N SER A 79 -8.79 -11.47 2.00
CA SER A 79 -8.21 -10.69 3.09
C SER A 79 -7.05 -11.46 3.72
N ILE A 80 -6.18 -10.73 4.40
CA ILE A 80 -5.09 -11.26 5.22
C ILE A 80 -5.51 -11.02 6.66
N ARG A 81 -5.66 -12.08 7.45
CA ARG A 81 -6.03 -11.99 8.86
C ARG A 81 -4.87 -12.46 9.72
N ILE A 82 -4.34 -11.57 10.55
CA ILE A 82 -3.31 -11.86 11.54
C ILE A 82 -3.81 -11.33 12.88
N SER A 83 -3.74 -12.16 13.92
CA SER A 83 -4.25 -11.84 15.26
C SER A 83 -5.68 -11.26 15.21
N ASN A 84 -5.83 -9.99 15.60
CA ASN A 84 -7.10 -9.26 15.66
C ASN A 84 -7.34 -8.36 14.45
N LEU A 85 -6.41 -8.27 13.51
CA LEU A 85 -6.52 -7.37 12.36
C LEU A 85 -6.75 -8.14 11.07
N GLU A 86 -7.62 -7.58 10.23
CA GLU A 86 -7.87 -8.03 8.87
C GLU A 86 -7.52 -6.92 7.90
N TYR A 87 -6.73 -7.25 6.88
CA TYR A 87 -6.27 -6.34 5.84
C TYR A 87 -6.83 -6.81 4.50
N ALA A 88 -7.34 -5.89 3.71
CA ALA A 88 -7.80 -6.17 2.34
C ALA A 88 -7.53 -4.96 1.44
N VAL A 89 -7.49 -5.23 0.14
CA VAL A 89 -7.56 -4.19 -0.89
C VAL A 89 -8.89 -4.34 -1.59
N ARG A 90 -9.65 -3.26 -1.70
CA ARG A 90 -10.99 -3.27 -2.30
C ARG A 90 -11.04 -2.37 -3.54
N ASP A 91 -11.88 -2.72 -4.49
CA ASP A 91 -12.18 -1.87 -5.65
C ASP A 91 -13.08 -0.68 -5.27
N ALA A 92 -13.40 0.18 -6.25
CA ALA A 92 -14.30 1.32 -6.06
C ALA A 92 -15.72 0.95 -5.59
N ASN A 93 -16.14 -0.30 -5.83
CA ASN A 93 -17.44 -0.83 -5.41
C ASN A 93 -17.35 -1.57 -4.06
N PHE A 94 -16.22 -1.46 -3.36
CA PHE A 94 -15.95 -2.09 -2.06
C PHE A 94 -15.84 -3.63 -2.10
N ASN A 95 -15.72 -4.24 -3.29
CA ASN A 95 -15.44 -5.66 -3.43
C ASN A 95 -13.96 -5.94 -3.16
N SER A 96 -13.64 -7.03 -2.47
CA SER A 96 -12.24 -7.43 -2.25
C SER A 96 -11.57 -7.83 -3.56
N ILE A 97 -10.44 -7.20 -3.84
CA ILE A 97 -9.52 -7.63 -4.89
C ILE A 97 -8.85 -8.93 -4.41
N PRO A 98 -8.83 -10.00 -5.22
CA PRO A 98 -8.24 -11.26 -4.81
C PRO A 98 -6.73 -11.12 -4.58
N ILE A 99 -6.28 -11.60 -3.43
CA ILE A 99 -4.87 -11.64 -3.02
C ILE A 99 -4.36 -13.05 -3.29
N THR A 100 -3.39 -13.14 -4.21
CA THR A 100 -2.56 -14.32 -4.36
C THR A 100 -1.57 -14.37 -3.21
N ARG A 101 -1.51 -15.50 -2.50
CA ARG A 101 -0.50 -15.73 -1.45
C ARG A 101 0.40 -16.90 -1.81
N ARG A 102 1.69 -16.77 -1.50
CA ARG A 102 2.66 -17.86 -1.60
C ARG A 102 3.53 -17.89 -0.34
N TYR A 103 3.80 -19.08 0.18
CA TYR A 103 4.71 -19.24 1.29
C TYR A 103 6.13 -19.38 0.76
N ASP A 104 7.03 -18.52 1.21
CA ASP A 104 8.45 -18.59 0.90
C ASP A 104 9.16 -19.35 2.04
N SER A 105 9.59 -20.58 1.74
CA SER A 105 10.25 -21.45 2.72
C SER A 105 11.66 -20.99 3.09
N TYR A 106 12.30 -20.14 2.29
CA TYR A 106 13.65 -19.62 2.60
C TYR A 106 13.58 -18.49 3.62
N THR A 107 12.62 -17.59 3.46
CA THR A 107 12.40 -16.47 4.40
C THR A 107 11.46 -16.85 5.54
N GLY A 108 10.72 -17.94 5.41
CA GLY A 108 9.71 -18.37 6.37
C GLY A 108 8.46 -17.49 6.39
N GLN A 109 8.25 -16.67 5.36
CA GLN A 109 7.20 -15.64 5.32
C GLN A 109 6.20 -15.84 4.17
N TRP A 110 4.99 -15.34 4.38
CA TRP A 110 4.00 -15.24 3.31
C TRP A 110 4.28 -14.02 2.44
N GLN A 111 4.18 -14.21 1.14
CA GLN A 111 4.25 -13.15 0.14
C GLN A 111 2.87 -12.97 -0.48
N TYR A 112 2.38 -11.73 -0.47
CA TYR A 112 1.05 -11.36 -0.92
C TYR A 112 1.15 -10.49 -2.17
N ILE A 113 0.33 -10.82 -3.17
CA ILE A 113 0.33 -10.14 -4.47
C ILE A 113 -1.10 -9.96 -4.96
N ILE A 114 -1.46 -8.75 -5.38
CA ILE A 114 -2.76 -8.46 -6.03
C ILE A 114 -2.57 -8.13 -7.51
N PRO A 115 -3.54 -8.44 -8.38
CA PRO A 115 -3.56 -7.92 -9.74
C PRO A 115 -3.85 -6.42 -9.73
N ALA A 116 -3.06 -5.66 -10.49
CA ALA A 116 -3.24 -4.22 -10.68
C ALA A 116 -3.60 -3.92 -12.13
N THR A 117 -4.86 -3.56 -12.36
CA THR A 117 -5.34 -3.10 -13.66
C THR A 117 -5.19 -1.59 -13.73
N VAL A 118 -4.37 -1.09 -14.66
CA VAL A 118 -4.17 0.35 -14.88
C VAL A 118 -5.53 1.06 -15.08
N GLY A 119 -5.69 2.22 -14.45
CA GLY A 119 -6.92 3.01 -14.44
C GLY A 119 -7.95 2.57 -13.39
N MET A 120 -7.76 1.43 -12.72
CA MET A 120 -8.68 0.96 -11.69
C MET A 120 -8.43 1.68 -10.36
N ASN A 121 -9.50 2.29 -9.83
CA ASN A 121 -9.48 2.85 -8.48
C ASN A 121 -9.56 1.74 -7.44
N TYR A 122 -8.81 1.90 -6.37
CA TYR A 122 -8.80 0.96 -5.26
C TYR A 122 -8.72 1.69 -3.92
N GLN A 123 -8.91 0.95 -2.85
CA GLN A 123 -8.84 1.46 -1.49
C GLN A 123 -8.28 0.41 -0.54
N LEU A 124 -7.55 0.88 0.46
CA LEU A 124 -7.02 0.05 1.53
C LEU A 124 -8.11 -0.15 2.58
N TYR A 125 -8.22 -1.37 3.10
CA TYR A 125 -9.20 -1.70 4.13
C TYR A 125 -8.52 -2.41 5.29
N VAL A 126 -8.80 -1.95 6.51
CA VAL A 126 -8.37 -2.60 7.74
C VAL A 126 -9.56 -2.74 8.67
N ARG A 127 -9.71 -3.91 9.30
CA ARG A 127 -10.74 -4.16 10.31
C ARG A 127 -10.12 -4.67 11.60
N ASN A 128 -10.59 -4.12 12.72
CA ASN A 128 -10.16 -4.50 14.05
C ASN A 128 -11.23 -5.37 14.71
N PHE A 129 -10.89 -6.63 14.96
CA PHE A 129 -11.73 -7.59 15.66
C PHE A 129 -11.45 -7.65 17.16
N SER A 130 -10.51 -6.86 17.68
CA SER A 130 -10.29 -6.75 19.13
C SER A 130 -11.53 -6.18 19.82
N ARG A 131 -11.71 -6.57 21.08
CA ARG A 131 -12.80 -6.09 21.94
C ARG A 131 -12.44 -4.84 22.73
N ASP A 132 -11.15 -4.62 22.98
CA ASP A 132 -10.67 -3.61 23.94
C ASP A 132 -9.37 -2.91 23.49
N THR A 133 -8.77 -3.35 22.39
CA THR A 133 -7.51 -2.81 21.89
C THR A 133 -7.77 -1.91 20.68
N ASN A 134 -7.32 -0.67 20.75
CA ASN A 134 -7.27 0.24 19.62
C ASN A 134 -5.91 0.10 18.93
N TYR A 135 -5.87 0.26 17.61
CA TYR A 135 -4.61 0.23 16.85
C TYR A 135 -4.40 1.54 16.11
N GLU A 136 -3.14 1.94 15.99
CA GLU A 136 -2.68 2.90 14.99
C GLU A 136 -2.15 2.12 13.79
N ILE A 137 -2.64 2.47 12.60
CA ILE A 137 -2.25 1.88 11.33
C ILE A 137 -1.47 2.92 10.53
N VAL A 138 -0.16 2.72 10.43
CA VAL A 138 0.69 3.44 9.50
C VAL A 138 0.63 2.71 8.17
N ALA A 139 0.16 3.39 7.12
CA ALA A 139 -0.01 2.80 5.80
C ALA A 139 0.84 3.54 4.75
N THR A 140 1.38 2.78 3.81
CA THR A 140 2.18 3.30 2.71
C THR A 140 1.74 2.69 1.39
N VAL A 141 1.87 3.47 0.32
CA VAL A 141 1.66 3.04 -1.06
C VAL A 141 2.85 3.57 -1.87
N ASP A 142 3.53 2.69 -2.59
CA ASP A 142 4.75 3.00 -3.35
C ASP A 142 5.86 3.64 -2.50
N GLY A 143 5.96 3.22 -1.24
CA GLY A 143 6.90 3.77 -0.27
C GLY A 143 6.53 5.15 0.27
N LEU A 144 5.38 5.70 -0.11
CA LEU A 144 4.89 7.00 0.37
C LEU A 144 3.79 6.81 1.42
N ASP A 145 3.91 7.57 2.49
CA ASP A 145 2.96 7.63 3.59
C ASP A 145 1.62 8.21 3.11
N VAL A 146 0.53 7.49 3.37
CA VAL A 146 -0.80 7.87 2.85
C VAL A 146 -1.34 9.16 3.47
N LEU A 147 -0.85 9.56 4.65
CA LEU A 147 -1.30 10.77 5.36
C LEU A 147 -0.51 12.02 4.97
N SER A 148 0.78 11.88 4.70
CA SER A 148 1.68 13.01 4.46
C SER A 148 2.19 13.11 3.03
N GLY A 149 2.09 12.05 2.24
CA GLY A 149 2.66 11.96 0.90
C GLY A 149 4.19 11.97 0.86
N LYS A 150 4.86 11.85 2.02
CA LYS A 150 6.32 11.80 2.20
C LYS A 150 6.80 10.35 2.29
N PRO A 151 8.12 10.07 2.28
CA PRO A 151 8.62 8.72 2.47
C PRO A 151 8.07 8.09 3.76
N GLY A 152 7.61 6.85 3.64
CA GLY A 152 7.08 6.07 4.75
C GLY A 152 8.11 5.83 5.83
N SER A 153 7.69 5.91 7.09
CA SER A 153 8.49 5.54 8.25
C SER A 153 7.60 4.92 9.30
N LEU A 154 8.13 3.93 10.03
CA LEU A 154 7.45 3.38 11.21
C LEU A 154 7.21 4.47 12.28
N ASN A 155 7.98 5.56 12.29
CA ASN A 155 7.79 6.67 13.22
C ASN A 155 6.73 7.70 12.75
N ASN A 156 6.20 7.56 11.55
CA ASN A 156 5.11 8.42 11.08
C ASN A 156 3.85 8.15 11.88
N SER A 157 2.97 9.15 11.95
CA SER A 157 1.63 8.98 12.49
C SER A 157 0.75 8.20 11.52
N GLY A 158 -0.16 7.40 12.05
CA GLY A 158 -1.13 6.60 11.31
C GLY A 158 -2.58 6.97 11.60
N TYR A 159 -3.49 6.20 11.01
CA TYR A 159 -4.91 6.24 11.33
C TYR A 159 -5.21 5.39 12.55
N ILE A 160 -6.10 5.86 13.43
CA ILE A 160 -6.57 5.06 14.55
C ILE A 160 -7.82 4.28 14.15
N ILE A 161 -7.81 2.99 14.49
CA ILE A 161 -8.94 2.08 14.37
C ILE A 161 -9.30 1.55 15.77
N ASN A 162 -10.49 1.90 16.25
CA ASN A 162 -10.92 1.43 17.57
C ASN A 162 -11.26 -0.06 17.56
N ALA A 163 -11.35 -0.65 18.74
CA ALA A 163 -11.88 -2.00 18.92
C ALA A 163 -13.25 -2.16 18.23
N GLY A 164 -13.39 -3.19 17.39
CA GLY A 164 -14.61 -3.50 16.64
C GLY A 164 -14.84 -2.69 15.35
N ASP A 165 -14.08 -1.61 15.13
CA ASP A 165 -14.27 -0.72 13.99
C ASP A 165 -13.54 -1.20 12.72
N SER A 166 -13.76 -0.47 11.62
CA SER A 166 -13.02 -0.65 10.37
C SER A 166 -12.66 0.69 9.74
N LEU A 167 -11.57 0.69 8.98
CA LEU A 167 -11.01 1.84 8.29
C LEU A 167 -10.91 1.55 6.80
N ALA A 168 -11.36 2.51 5.98
CA ALA A 168 -11.12 2.53 4.55
C ALA A 168 -10.31 3.78 4.19
N ILE A 169 -9.14 3.60 3.58
CA ILE A 169 -8.27 4.67 3.08
C ILE A 169 -8.40 4.68 1.57
N LYS A 170 -9.02 5.72 1.02
CA LYS A 170 -9.38 5.77 -0.41
C LYS A 170 -8.30 6.43 -1.25
N GLY A 171 -7.34 7.09 -0.61
CA GLY A 171 -6.37 7.91 -1.32
C GLY A 171 -5.30 8.52 -0.41
N PHE A 172 -4.39 9.26 -1.04
CA PHE A 172 -3.43 10.11 -0.35
C PHE A 172 -4.15 11.31 0.25
N ARG A 173 -3.87 11.62 1.52
CA ARG A 173 -4.51 12.73 2.20
C ARG A 173 -4.05 14.06 1.62
N LYS A 174 -5.02 14.94 1.30
CA LYS A 174 -4.75 16.34 0.91
C LYS A 174 -4.99 17.30 2.07
N ASP A 175 -6.06 17.07 2.82
CA ASP A 175 -6.46 17.91 3.96
C ASP A 175 -7.37 17.12 4.94
N LYS A 176 -8.01 17.79 5.90
CA LYS A 176 -8.89 17.15 6.91
C LYS A 176 -10.23 16.61 6.38
N HIS A 177 -10.57 16.88 5.12
CA HIS A 177 -11.84 16.52 4.50
C HIS A 177 -11.68 15.82 3.13
N THR A 178 -10.47 15.80 2.58
CA THR A 178 -10.22 15.38 1.19
C THR A 178 -9.03 14.43 1.07
N GLU A 179 -9.19 13.40 0.24
CA GLU A 179 -8.17 12.45 -0.21
C GLU A 179 -8.09 12.46 -1.75
N ALA A 180 -6.90 12.30 -2.31
CA ALA A 180 -6.68 12.04 -3.74
C ALA A 180 -6.76 10.53 -3.98
N ALA A 181 -7.79 10.07 -4.71
CA ALA A 181 -8.09 8.64 -4.87
C ALA A 181 -6.88 7.83 -5.34
N PHE A 182 -6.68 6.62 -4.79
CA PHE A 182 -5.71 5.70 -5.36
C PHE A 182 -6.22 5.13 -6.68
N GLN A 183 -5.37 5.19 -7.70
CA GLN A 183 -5.60 4.57 -8.99
C GLN A 183 -4.32 3.87 -9.44
N PHE A 184 -4.41 2.62 -9.90
CA PHE A 184 -3.27 1.96 -10.50
C PHE A 184 -2.86 2.65 -11.81
N SER A 185 -1.56 2.87 -12.01
CA SER A 185 -1.00 3.52 -13.20
C SER A 185 0.24 2.79 -13.68
N ASP A 186 0.66 3.02 -14.92
CA ASP A 186 1.98 2.58 -15.38
C ASP A 186 3.07 3.13 -14.46
N ALA A 187 4.13 2.35 -14.20
CA ALA A 187 5.17 2.75 -13.27
C ALA A 187 5.87 4.06 -13.65
N SER A 188 6.04 4.32 -14.96
CA SER A 188 6.59 5.60 -15.47
C SER A 188 5.74 6.80 -15.08
N ASP A 189 4.43 6.58 -14.93
CA ASP A 189 3.42 7.62 -14.70
C ASP A 189 2.96 7.61 -13.23
N SER A 190 3.58 6.76 -12.40
CA SER A 190 3.25 6.64 -10.99
C SER A 190 3.65 7.88 -10.20
N TYR A 191 2.92 8.15 -9.11
CA TYR A 191 3.20 9.27 -8.23
C TYR A 191 4.59 9.14 -7.59
N ALA A 192 5.03 7.92 -7.24
CA ALA A 192 6.37 7.71 -6.71
C ALA A 192 7.46 8.03 -7.77
N ALA A 193 7.26 7.64 -9.03
CA ALA A 193 8.23 7.96 -10.10
C ALA A 193 8.28 9.45 -10.46
N ASN A 194 7.18 10.19 -10.23
CA ASN A 194 7.06 11.61 -10.62
C ASN A 194 7.04 12.59 -9.43
N SER A 195 7.17 12.11 -8.20
CA SER A 195 7.27 12.97 -7.02
C SER A 195 8.74 13.18 -6.64
N ALA A 196 9.05 14.36 -6.12
CA ALA A 196 10.39 14.67 -5.62
C ALA A 196 10.78 13.84 -4.38
N GLN A 197 9.82 13.11 -3.80
CA GLN A 197 9.95 12.36 -2.56
C GLN A 197 9.83 10.84 -2.76
N GLY A 198 9.42 10.37 -3.93
CA GLY A 198 9.25 8.95 -4.21
C GLY A 198 10.55 8.25 -4.60
N ASP A 199 10.58 6.94 -4.37
CA ASP A 199 11.67 6.06 -4.82
C ASP A 199 11.08 4.95 -5.68
N VAL A 200 11.46 4.93 -6.95
CA VAL A 200 10.96 3.97 -7.95
C VAL A 200 11.13 2.51 -7.52
N ARG A 201 12.10 2.21 -6.64
CA ARG A 201 12.35 0.85 -6.13
C ARG A 201 11.23 0.34 -5.22
N ASN A 202 10.43 1.24 -4.66
CA ASN A 202 9.32 0.90 -3.76
C ASN A 202 7.97 0.87 -4.50
N THR A 203 7.96 1.18 -5.81
CA THR A 203 6.77 1.14 -6.66
C THR A 203 6.20 -0.27 -6.71
N GLY A 204 4.88 -0.39 -6.62
CA GLY A 204 4.20 -1.69 -6.65
C GLY A 204 4.04 -2.34 -5.28
N VAL A 205 4.25 -1.60 -4.18
CA VAL A 205 4.15 -2.13 -2.81
C VAL A 205 3.19 -1.31 -1.96
N ILE A 206 2.25 -1.99 -1.31
CA ILE A 206 1.41 -1.47 -0.24
C ILE A 206 1.93 -2.02 1.09
N GLY A 207 2.21 -1.14 2.04
CA GLY A 207 2.67 -1.51 3.37
C GLY A 207 1.69 -1.09 4.46
N PHE A 208 1.46 -1.96 5.43
CA PHE A 208 0.80 -1.64 6.69
C PHE A 208 1.72 -1.97 7.86
N ALA A 209 1.79 -1.09 8.84
CA ALA A 209 2.36 -1.35 10.15
C ALA A 209 1.30 -1.01 11.20
N ALA A 210 0.96 -2.00 12.03
CA ALA A 210 -0.01 -1.85 13.10
C ALA A 210 0.70 -1.71 14.45
N PHE A 211 0.31 -0.71 15.23
CA PHE A 211 0.79 -0.50 16.58
C PHE A 211 -0.41 -0.58 17.53
N ALA A 212 -0.35 -1.48 18.50
CA ALA A 212 -1.31 -1.45 19.59
C ALA A 212 -1.16 -0.12 20.35
N LEU A 213 -2.26 0.55 20.60
CA LEU A 213 -2.27 1.75 21.42
C LEU A 213 -2.37 1.36 22.88
N GLN A 214 -1.78 2.17 23.77
CA GLN A 214 -2.05 2.03 25.18
C GLN A 214 -3.55 2.20 25.38
N SER A 215 -4.20 1.13 25.85
CA SER A 215 -5.56 1.28 26.37
C SER A 215 -5.49 2.36 27.43
N LYS A 216 -6.35 3.37 27.33
CA LYS A 216 -6.72 4.12 28.53
C LYS A 216 -7.33 3.05 29.44
N SER A 217 -6.50 2.46 30.31
CA SER A 217 -6.94 1.65 31.44
C SER A 217 -8.17 2.36 31.97
N ALA A 218 -9.30 1.64 31.96
CA ALA A 218 -10.62 2.14 32.24
C ALA A 218 -10.52 3.35 33.17
N SER A 219 -10.86 4.54 32.66
CA SER A 219 -10.97 5.76 33.46
C SER A 219 -11.46 5.34 34.84
N ALA A 220 -10.61 5.51 35.85
CA ALA A 220 -10.72 4.96 37.19
C ALA A 220 -12.18 4.61 37.49
N LEU A 221 -12.44 3.31 37.71
CA LEU A 221 -13.68 2.81 38.26
C LEU A 221 -14.28 3.90 39.18
N PRO A 222 -15.50 4.39 38.93
CA PRO A 222 -16.07 5.47 39.73
C PRO A 222 -15.92 5.09 41.21
N PRO A 223 -15.61 6.05 42.10
CA PRO A 223 -15.43 5.73 43.51
C PRO A 223 -16.61 4.87 43.96
N CYS A 224 -16.28 3.70 44.53
CA CYS A 224 -17.23 2.70 45.06
C CYS A 224 -17.82 1.66 44.08
N SER A 225 -17.27 1.44 42.89
CA SER A 225 -17.65 0.25 42.11
C SER A 225 -17.13 -1.04 42.77
N ALA A 226 -17.92 -2.11 42.75
CA ALA A 226 -17.48 -3.41 43.25
C ALA A 226 -16.27 -3.93 42.47
N GLN A 227 -15.12 -4.06 43.13
CA GLN A 227 -13.90 -4.64 42.57
C GLN A 227 -13.76 -6.08 43.06
N ALA A 228 -13.74 -7.04 42.14
CA ALA A 228 -13.70 -8.47 42.47
C ALA A 228 -12.33 -8.91 43.05
N PHE A 229 -11.25 -8.17 42.76
CA PHE A 229 -9.88 -8.45 43.19
C PHE A 229 -9.21 -7.19 43.75
N PRO A 230 -9.53 -6.78 45.00
CA PRO A 230 -9.00 -5.54 45.60
C PRO A 230 -7.51 -5.64 46.00
N ALA A 231 -6.94 -6.85 46.06
CA ALA A 231 -5.56 -7.09 46.46
C ALA A 231 -4.51 -6.69 45.41
N ASP A 232 -4.92 -6.50 44.15
CA ASP A 232 -4.04 -6.11 43.04
C ASP A 232 -3.86 -4.58 42.92
N SER A 233 -4.47 -3.82 43.83
CA SER A 233 -4.24 -2.38 43.97
C SER A 233 -3.12 -2.14 44.98
N ASN A 234 -2.04 -1.49 44.53
CA ASN A 234 -0.84 -1.21 45.33
C ASN A 234 -1.15 -0.36 46.58
N GLY A 235 -1.34 -1.01 47.73
CA GLY A 235 -1.10 -0.45 49.05
C GLY A 235 -2.23 0.38 49.69
N TYR A 236 -2.53 0.00 50.93
CA TYR A 236 -3.45 0.59 51.93
C TYR A 236 -4.96 0.47 51.67
N ALA A 237 -5.69 0.38 52.79
CA ALA A 237 -7.15 0.27 52.80
C ALA A 237 -7.80 1.53 52.20
N PRO A 238 -8.75 1.39 51.26
CA PRO A 238 -9.46 2.52 50.71
C PRO A 238 -10.34 3.18 51.78
N PRO A 239 -10.54 4.52 51.74
CA PRO A 239 -11.42 5.22 52.66
C PRO A 239 -12.88 4.73 52.51
N PRO A 240 -13.69 4.76 53.60
CA PRO A 240 -15.06 4.28 53.57
C PRO A 240 -15.93 5.09 52.61
N CYS A 241 -16.54 4.39 51.66
CA CYS A 241 -17.54 4.93 50.75
C CYS A 241 -18.85 5.21 51.50
N ARG A 242 -19.21 6.48 51.68
CA ARG A 242 -20.58 6.87 52.08
C ARG A 242 -21.45 7.04 50.84
N LYS A 243 -22.59 6.37 50.83
CA LYS A 243 -23.66 6.56 49.82
C LYS A 243 -24.39 7.88 50.05
#